data_AF-A0A8T0XPR0-F1
#
_entry.id   AF-A0A8T0XPR0-F1
#
_cell.length_a   1.000
_cell.length_b   1.000
_cell.length_c   1.000
_cell.angle_alpha   90.00
_cell.angle_beta   90.00
_cell.angle_gamma   90.00
#
_symmetry.space_group_name_H-M   'P 1'
#
loop_
_entity.id
_entity.type
_entity.pdbx_description
1 polymer ?
#
loop_
_entity_poly.entity_id
_entity_poly.type
_entity_poly.pdbx_seq_one_letter_code
_entity_poly.pdbx_strand_id
1 'polypeptide(L)'
;MEVMPKIQRLVVVANPQTSAFSNAGYIKYLYEMVSPLREKYPNKFKMYTVKADLDLIVHTKVVIIDDVYLSVGSANWNRRSMTSDPELNAEVVDGETVKSPEGVTVGKLPRDFRIRKFVEMTGLSYEELDAMTFIEAANQLAIAAADESSILENLEIEHQFYFFAITDTIRKISDPQDT
;
A
#
# COMPACT_ATOMS: atom_id res chain seq x y z
N MET A 1 -9.73 7.60 13.56
CA MET A 1 -8.75 6.64 14.15
C MET A 1 -9.40 5.46 14.90
N GLU A 2 -10.72 5.37 14.98
CA GLU A 2 -11.44 4.38 15.82
C GLU A 2 -11.26 2.91 15.39
N VAL A 3 -10.90 2.68 14.13
CA VAL A 3 -10.81 1.32 13.54
C VAL A 3 -9.43 0.68 13.76
N MET A 4 -8.35 1.47 13.81
CA MET A 4 -6.96 0.97 13.95
C MET A 4 -6.70 0.05 15.16
N PRO A 5 -7.33 0.25 16.33
CA PRO A 5 -7.22 -0.70 17.43
C PRO A 5 -7.65 -2.13 17.05
N LYS A 6 -8.59 -2.29 16.11
CA LYS A 6 -9.13 -3.59 15.66
C LYS A 6 -8.38 -4.19 14.46
N ILE A 7 -7.70 -3.37 13.66
CA ILE A 7 -6.90 -3.85 12.52
C ILE A 7 -5.66 -4.60 13.02
N GLN A 8 -5.34 -5.75 12.42
CA GLN A 8 -4.13 -6.51 12.74
C GLN A 8 -2.88 -5.90 12.07
N ARG A 9 -2.96 -5.62 10.76
CA ARG A 9 -1.91 -4.99 9.96
C ARG A 9 -2.54 -4.24 8.78
N LEU A 10 -2.02 -3.07 8.47
CA LEU A 10 -2.26 -2.31 7.25
C LEU A 10 -0.92 -2.18 6.53
N VAL A 11 -0.82 -2.80 5.35
CA VAL A 11 0.35 -2.75 4.47
C VAL A 11 0.04 -1.85 3.30
N VAL A 12 0.93 -0.91 3.00
CA VAL A 12 0.86 -0.08 1.79
C VAL A 12 2.15 -0.25 1.02
N VAL A 13 2.05 -0.56 -0.28
CA VAL A 13 3.18 -0.52 -1.21
C VAL A 13 2.90 0.58 -2.20
N ALA A 14 3.80 1.56 -2.29
CA ALA A 14 3.64 2.73 -3.13
C ALA A 14 4.95 3.08 -3.82
N ASN A 15 4.88 3.93 -4.85
CA ASN A 15 6.07 4.41 -5.53
C ASN A 15 7.01 5.17 -4.58
N PRO A 16 8.33 5.16 -4.87
CA PRO A 16 9.28 5.96 -4.14
C PRO A 16 8.93 7.44 -4.25
N GLN A 17 9.34 8.21 -3.23
CA GLN A 17 9.17 9.66 -3.29
C GLN A 17 10.06 10.23 -4.38
N THR A 18 9.46 11.00 -5.29
CA THR A 18 10.22 11.83 -6.23
C THR A 18 10.47 13.21 -5.63
N SER A 19 11.33 14.03 -6.25
CA SER A 19 11.74 15.32 -5.70
C SER A 19 10.58 16.25 -5.32
N ALA A 20 10.79 17.11 -4.32
CA ALA A 20 9.83 18.02 -3.68
C ALA A 20 8.77 18.66 -4.59
N PHE A 21 9.16 19.04 -5.81
CA PHE A 21 8.32 19.76 -6.77
C PHE A 21 7.93 18.93 -8.00
N SER A 22 8.58 17.79 -8.24
CA SER A 22 8.30 16.93 -9.40
C SER A 22 6.86 16.42 -9.42
N ASN A 23 6.25 16.28 -8.24
CA ASN A 23 4.85 15.93 -8.05
C ASN A 23 4.16 16.94 -7.13
N ALA A 24 4.32 18.24 -7.33
CA ALA A 24 3.43 19.24 -6.72
C ALA A 24 3.33 19.28 -5.18
N GLY A 25 4.31 18.73 -4.47
CA GLY A 25 4.20 18.56 -3.03
C GLY A 25 3.30 17.40 -2.57
N TYR A 26 2.98 16.41 -3.43
CA TYR A 26 2.31 15.16 -3.04
C TYR A 26 3.02 14.46 -1.86
N ILE A 27 4.34 14.59 -1.75
CA ILE A 27 5.12 14.11 -0.60
C ILE A 27 4.65 14.71 0.74
N LYS A 28 4.26 16.00 0.76
CA LYS A 28 3.69 16.65 1.94
C LYS A 28 2.33 16.07 2.28
N TYR A 29 1.42 15.96 1.31
CA TYR A 29 0.08 15.45 1.56
C TYR A 29 0.09 13.99 2.01
N LEU A 30 0.98 13.19 1.41
CA LEU A 30 1.21 11.82 1.86
C LEU A 30 1.75 11.82 3.30
N TYR A 31 2.77 12.62 3.62
CA TYR A 31 3.28 12.76 4.99
C TYR A 31 2.18 13.14 5.99
N GLU A 32 1.39 14.17 5.71
CA GLU A 32 0.31 14.63 6.58
C GLU A 32 -0.78 13.56 6.76
N MET A 33 -1.11 12.82 5.70
CA MET A 33 -2.09 11.74 5.74
C MET A 33 -1.60 10.55 6.58
N VAL A 34 -0.33 10.17 6.43
CA VAL A 34 0.18 8.92 7.03
C VAL A 34 0.81 9.10 8.40
N SER A 35 1.33 10.28 8.74
CA SER A 35 2.06 10.51 9.99
C SER A 35 1.25 10.18 11.25
N PRO A 36 -0.03 10.58 11.38
CA PRO A 36 -0.83 10.21 12.56
C PRO A 36 -0.99 8.69 12.74
N LEU A 37 -1.04 7.93 11.64
CA LEU A 37 -1.13 6.47 11.66
C LEU A 37 0.22 5.84 12.03
N ARG A 38 1.31 6.32 11.45
CA ARG A 38 2.68 5.82 11.70
C ARG A 38 3.09 6.05 13.15
N GLU A 39 2.86 7.25 13.68
CA GLU A 39 3.22 7.60 15.06
C GLU A 39 2.42 6.80 16.09
N LYS A 40 1.10 6.66 15.88
CA LYS A 40 0.24 5.99 16.87
C LYS A 40 0.24 4.47 16.75
N TYR A 41 0.48 3.93 15.56
CA TYR A 41 0.39 2.49 15.29
C TYR A 41 1.59 1.95 14.46
N PRO A 42 2.84 2.20 14.87
CA PRO A 42 4.04 1.86 14.08
C PRO A 42 4.21 0.34 13.83
N ASN A 43 3.59 -0.50 14.68
CA ASN A 43 3.63 -1.96 14.55
C ASN A 43 2.51 -2.51 13.66
N LYS A 44 1.46 -1.71 13.39
CA LYS A 44 0.31 -2.12 12.59
C LYS A 44 0.31 -1.50 11.21
N PHE A 45 0.83 -0.29 11.06
CA PHE A 45 0.87 0.39 9.77
C PHE A 45 2.29 0.34 9.20
N LYS A 46 2.46 -0.35 8.07
CA LYS A 46 3.73 -0.54 7.39
C LYS A 46 3.64 -0.05 5.96
N MET A 47 4.63 0.71 5.53
CA MET A 47 4.72 1.23 4.17
C MET A 47 6.02 0.73 3.53
N TYR A 48 5.93 0.28 2.29
CA TYR A 48 7.05 -0.20 1.50
C TYR A 48 7.06 0.48 0.13
N THR A 49 8.23 0.48 -0.48
CA THR A 49 8.48 0.88 -1.86
C THR A 49 9.34 -0.19 -2.52
N VAL A 50 9.58 -0.04 -3.81
CA VAL A 50 10.62 -0.78 -4.52
C VAL A 50 11.95 -0.02 -4.43
N LYS A 51 13.06 -0.75 -4.45
CA LYS A 51 14.41 -0.17 -4.42
C LYS A 51 14.67 0.69 -5.66
N ALA A 52 15.28 1.85 -5.44
CA ALA A 52 15.46 2.87 -6.46
C ALA A 52 16.40 2.44 -7.61
N ASP A 53 17.38 1.58 -7.35
CA ASP A 53 18.36 1.10 -8.33
C ASP A 53 17.80 0.06 -9.30
N LEU A 54 16.63 -0.51 -9.00
CA LEU A 54 15.95 -1.49 -9.86
C LEU A 54 15.08 -0.85 -10.96
N ASP A 55 14.88 0.47 -10.95
CA ASP A 55 14.04 1.22 -11.90
C ASP A 55 12.62 0.62 -12.08
N LEU A 56 12.05 0.13 -10.97
CA LEU A 56 10.70 -0.43 -10.93
C LEU A 56 9.68 0.64 -10.58
N ILE A 57 8.47 0.51 -11.14
CA ILE A 57 7.34 1.41 -10.86
C ILE A 57 6.17 0.59 -10.31
N VAL A 58 5.68 0.99 -9.14
CA VAL A 58 4.41 0.54 -8.57
C VAL A 58 3.26 1.29 -9.26
N HIS A 59 2.87 0.81 -10.45
CA HIS A 59 1.71 1.35 -11.17
C HIS A 59 0.38 0.67 -10.77
N THR A 60 0.42 -0.23 -9.80
CA THR A 60 -0.71 -1.00 -9.30
C THR A 60 -1.77 -0.11 -8.64
N LYS A 61 -3.05 -0.44 -8.88
CA LYS A 61 -4.19 0.07 -8.10
C LYS A 61 -5.03 -1.12 -7.64
N VAL A 62 -4.64 -1.66 -6.49
CA VAL A 62 -5.25 -2.86 -5.90
C VAL A 62 -5.50 -2.61 -4.43
N VAL A 63 -6.64 -3.09 -3.92
CA VAL A 63 -6.96 -3.14 -2.50
C VAL A 63 -7.40 -4.55 -2.15
N ILE A 64 -6.83 -5.11 -1.09
CA ILE A 64 -7.22 -6.41 -0.53
C ILE A 64 -7.61 -6.18 0.92
N ILE A 65 -8.78 -6.69 1.33
CA ILE A 65 -9.27 -6.58 2.70
C ILE A 65 -9.62 -7.97 3.21
N ASP A 66 -8.98 -8.38 4.30
CA ASP A 66 -9.22 -9.61 5.07
C ASP A 66 -9.26 -10.91 4.25
N ASP A 67 -8.59 -10.96 3.09
CA ASP A 67 -8.73 -12.03 2.09
C ASP A 67 -10.21 -12.30 1.67
N VAL A 68 -11.11 -11.33 1.85
CA VAL A 68 -12.54 -11.43 1.51
C VAL A 68 -12.90 -10.56 0.32
N TYR A 69 -12.25 -9.40 0.21
CA TYR A 69 -12.53 -8.40 -0.81
C TYR A 69 -11.25 -8.06 -1.57
N LEU A 70 -11.35 -8.05 -2.89
CA LEU A 70 -10.30 -7.65 -3.82
C LEU A 70 -10.85 -6.60 -4.80
N SER A 71 -10.29 -5.40 -4.76
CA SER A 71 -10.49 -4.37 -5.77
C SER A 71 -9.27 -4.33 -6.69
N VAL A 72 -9.48 -4.33 -8.01
CA VAL A 72 -8.43 -4.14 -9.00
C VAL A 72 -8.95 -3.28 -10.15
N GLY A 73 -8.18 -2.27 -10.57
CA GLY A 73 -8.62 -1.41 -11.66
C GLY A 73 -7.67 -0.27 -11.98
N SER A 74 -8.23 0.82 -12.47
CA SER A 74 -7.50 2.01 -12.89
C SER A 74 -7.43 3.10 -11.83
N ALA A 75 -8.36 3.13 -10.87
CA ALA A 75 -8.49 4.22 -9.91
C ALA A 75 -7.31 4.29 -8.94
N ASN A 76 -6.50 5.34 -9.05
CA ASN A 76 -5.46 5.63 -8.07
C ASN A 76 -6.07 6.01 -6.72
N TRP A 77 -5.36 5.77 -5.62
CA TRP A 77 -5.79 6.28 -4.31
C TRP A 77 -5.40 7.75 -4.12
N ASN A 78 -6.01 8.61 -4.92
CA ASN A 78 -5.88 10.06 -4.83
C ASN A 78 -7.26 10.70 -5.07
N ARG A 79 -7.33 12.00 -4.88
CA ARG A 79 -8.58 12.74 -5.10
C ARG A 79 -9.09 12.58 -6.53
N ARG A 80 -8.23 12.81 -7.53
CA ARG A 80 -8.57 12.83 -8.95
C ARG A 80 -9.30 11.56 -9.42
N SER A 81 -8.73 10.39 -9.17
CA SER A 81 -9.34 9.09 -9.52
C SER A 81 -10.57 8.76 -8.68
N MET A 82 -10.69 9.31 -7.47
CA MET A 82 -11.82 9.04 -6.56
C MET A 82 -12.99 10.01 -6.74
N THR A 83 -12.86 11.05 -7.57
CA THR A 83 -13.91 12.06 -7.77
C THR A 83 -14.18 12.47 -9.21
N SER A 84 -13.16 12.54 -10.07
CA SER A 84 -13.23 13.37 -11.28
C SER A 84 -12.82 12.62 -12.54
N ASP A 85 -11.75 11.83 -12.49
CA ASP A 85 -11.34 11.01 -13.63
C ASP A 85 -12.36 9.89 -13.86
N PRO A 86 -12.68 9.56 -15.12
CA PRO A 86 -13.44 8.37 -15.44
C PRO A 86 -12.56 7.14 -15.17
N GLU A 87 -12.90 6.39 -14.13
CA GLU A 87 -12.18 5.19 -13.69
C GLU A 87 -13.07 3.95 -13.72
N LEU A 88 -12.45 2.78 -13.78
CA LEU A 88 -13.16 1.51 -13.65
C LEU A 88 -12.35 0.51 -12.79
N ASN A 89 -13.02 -0.06 -11.80
CA ASN A 89 -12.50 -1.15 -10.99
C ASN A 89 -13.43 -2.36 -11.04
N ALA A 90 -12.84 -3.55 -10.98
CA ALA A 90 -13.54 -4.79 -10.70
C ALA A 90 -13.48 -5.05 -9.19
N GLU A 91 -14.66 -5.22 -8.59
CA GLU A 91 -14.83 -5.50 -7.17
C GLU A 91 -15.21 -6.97 -6.99
N VAL A 92 -14.32 -7.74 -6.36
CA VAL A 92 -14.41 -9.19 -6.31
C VAL A 92 -14.61 -9.66 -4.89
N VAL A 93 -15.73 -10.36 -4.67
CA VAL A 93 -16.02 -11.16 -3.48
C VAL A 93 -16.23 -12.58 -3.96
N ASP A 94 -15.40 -13.51 -3.45
CA ASP A 94 -15.38 -14.87 -3.97
C ASP A 94 -16.48 -15.72 -3.33
N GLY A 95 -17.15 -16.53 -4.16
CA GLY A 95 -18.12 -17.53 -3.71
C GLY A 95 -17.44 -18.81 -3.22
N GLU A 96 -16.23 -19.09 -3.72
CA GLU A 96 -15.38 -20.16 -3.19
C GLU A 96 -14.61 -19.68 -1.97
N THR A 97 -14.59 -20.51 -0.93
CA THR A 97 -13.92 -20.17 0.33
C THR A 97 -12.95 -21.25 0.76
N VAL A 98 -11.96 -20.85 1.55
CA VAL A 98 -10.96 -21.73 2.17
C VAL A 98 -10.76 -21.35 3.63
N LYS A 99 -10.22 -22.29 4.42
CA LYS A 99 -9.77 -21.99 5.78
C LYS A 99 -8.35 -21.45 5.74
N SER A 100 -8.16 -20.25 6.29
CA SER A 100 -6.84 -19.67 6.49
C SER A 100 -6.10 -20.36 7.65
N PRO A 101 -4.77 -20.21 7.77
CA PRO A 101 -3.98 -20.73 8.89
C PRO A 101 -4.44 -20.22 10.27
N GLU A 102 -5.12 -19.07 10.33
CA GLU A 102 -5.75 -18.52 11.53
C GLU A 102 -7.10 -19.19 11.87
N GLY A 103 -7.57 -20.14 11.06
CA GLY A 103 -8.85 -20.84 11.24
C GLY A 103 -10.07 -20.05 10.74
N VAL A 104 -9.85 -18.88 10.10
CA VAL A 104 -10.92 -18.03 9.56
C VAL A 104 -11.28 -18.50 8.16
N THR A 105 -12.57 -18.44 7.81
CA THR A 105 -13.02 -18.72 6.44
C THR A 105 -12.86 -17.45 5.61
N VAL A 106 -12.12 -17.52 4.51
CA VAL A 106 -11.82 -16.38 3.63
C VAL A 106 -12.10 -16.75 2.16
N GLY A 107 -12.13 -15.76 1.27
CA GLY A 107 -12.28 -15.98 -0.16
C GLY A 107 -11.03 -16.64 -0.74
N LYS A 108 -11.21 -17.63 -1.61
CA LYS A 108 -10.09 -18.38 -2.20
C LYS A 108 -9.25 -17.50 -3.12
N LEU A 109 -9.90 -16.72 -4.00
CA LEU A 109 -9.24 -15.86 -4.97
C LEU A 109 -8.52 -14.65 -4.32
N PRO A 110 -9.14 -13.84 -3.43
CA PRO A 110 -8.42 -12.76 -2.77
C PRO A 110 -7.20 -13.26 -1.96
N ARG A 111 -7.33 -14.42 -1.30
CA ARG A 111 -6.22 -15.06 -0.59
C ARG A 111 -5.09 -15.47 -1.52
N ASP A 112 -5.37 -16.24 -2.57
CA ASP A 112 -4.35 -16.69 -3.55
C ASP A 112 -3.65 -15.46 -4.19
N PHE A 113 -4.42 -14.43 -4.54
CA PHE A 113 -3.87 -13.19 -5.09
C PHE A 113 -2.89 -12.53 -4.11
N ARG A 114 -3.27 -12.38 -2.84
CA ARG A 114 -2.42 -11.81 -1.80
C ARG A 114 -1.13 -12.62 -1.61
N ILE A 115 -1.22 -13.95 -1.57
CA ILE A 115 -0.04 -14.83 -1.44
C ILE A 115 0.90 -14.63 -2.63
N ARG A 116 0.40 -14.63 -3.86
CA ARG A 116 1.24 -14.41 -5.06
C ARG A 116 1.92 -13.04 -5.08
N LYS A 117 1.24 -11.99 -4.59
CA LYS A 117 1.89 -10.67 -4.41
C LYS A 117 3.01 -10.74 -3.37
N PHE A 118 2.81 -11.49 -2.28
CA PHE A 118 3.86 -11.66 -1.28
C PHE A 118 5.02 -12.52 -1.80
N VAL A 119 4.78 -13.52 -2.64
CA VAL A 119 5.83 -14.29 -3.34
C VAL A 119 6.73 -13.34 -4.14
N GLU A 120 6.12 -12.50 -4.97
CA GLU A 120 6.85 -11.50 -5.78
C GLU A 120 7.68 -10.55 -4.91
N MET A 121 7.11 -10.08 -3.80
CA MET A 121 7.74 -9.08 -2.92
C MET A 121 8.80 -9.64 -1.97
N THR A 122 8.68 -10.90 -1.56
CA THR A 122 9.54 -11.52 -0.55
C THR A 122 10.52 -12.53 -1.12
N GLY A 123 10.27 -13.08 -2.31
CA GLY A 123 11.04 -14.18 -2.89
C GLY A 123 10.77 -15.56 -2.26
N LEU A 124 9.92 -15.63 -1.23
CA LEU A 124 9.53 -16.90 -0.62
C LEU A 124 8.58 -17.70 -1.52
N SER A 125 8.54 -19.01 -1.36
CA SER A 125 7.62 -19.86 -2.11
C SER A 125 6.16 -19.62 -1.73
N TYR A 126 5.25 -20.00 -2.64
CA TYR A 126 3.82 -19.92 -2.37
C TYR A 126 3.45 -20.78 -1.15
N GLU A 127 3.99 -21.99 -1.07
CA GLU A 127 3.70 -22.97 -0.02
C GLU A 127 4.13 -22.46 1.36
N GLU A 128 5.31 -21.82 1.45
CA GLU A 128 5.77 -21.20 2.69
C GLU A 128 4.83 -20.07 3.14
N LEU A 129 4.43 -19.19 2.23
CA LEU A 129 3.55 -18.06 2.54
C LEU A 129 2.10 -18.47 2.80
N ASP A 130 1.61 -19.53 2.16
CA ASP A 130 0.26 -20.05 2.39
C ASP A 130 0.13 -20.76 3.74
N ALA A 131 1.22 -21.39 4.22
CA ALA A 131 1.26 -22.01 5.54
C ALA A 131 1.29 -20.98 6.70
N MET A 132 1.67 -19.73 6.43
CA MET A 132 1.77 -18.66 7.43
C MET A 132 0.42 -18.01 7.72
N THR A 133 0.23 -17.60 8.99
CA THR A 133 -0.77 -16.58 9.30
C THR A 133 -0.41 -15.26 8.58
N PHE A 134 -1.40 -14.40 8.36
CA PHE A 134 -1.28 -13.10 7.74
C PHE A 134 -0.24 -12.23 8.44
N ILE A 135 -0.17 -12.26 9.77
CA ILE A 135 0.85 -11.49 10.51
C ILE A 135 2.25 -12.04 10.25
N GLU A 136 2.44 -13.37 10.25
CA GLU A 136 3.73 -13.99 9.93
C GLU A 136 4.15 -13.66 8.50
N ALA A 137 3.25 -13.83 7.53
CA ALA A 137 3.49 -13.50 6.13
C ALA A 137 3.78 -12.00 5.94
N ALA A 138 3.04 -11.11 6.60
CA ALA A 138 3.26 -9.67 6.52
C ALA A 138 4.56 -9.24 7.22
N ASN A 139 5.08 -10.02 8.18
CA ASN A 139 6.40 -9.77 8.77
C ASN A 139 7.53 -10.11 7.78
N GLN A 140 7.31 -11.04 6.84
CA GLN A 140 8.30 -11.35 5.80
C GLN A 140 8.57 -10.15 4.89
N LEU A 141 7.60 -9.25 4.70
CA LEU A 141 7.82 -8.01 3.95
C LEU A 141 8.88 -7.11 4.60
N ALA A 142 8.95 -7.06 5.94
CA ALA A 142 9.98 -6.31 6.64
C ALA A 142 11.37 -6.97 6.52
N ILE A 143 11.41 -8.31 6.52
CA ILE A 143 12.65 -9.08 6.29
C ILE A 143 13.14 -8.84 4.86
N ALA A 144 12.26 -8.95 3.87
CA ALA A 144 12.57 -8.66 2.48
C ALA A 144 13.06 -7.22 2.31
N ALA A 145 12.38 -6.24 2.90
CA ALA A 145 12.79 -4.83 2.82
C ALA A 145 14.18 -4.53 3.45
N ALA A 146 14.70 -5.42 4.31
CA ALA A 146 16.05 -5.31 4.88
C ALA A 146 17.10 -6.14 4.12
N ASP A 147 16.67 -7.00 3.19
CA ASP A 147 17.54 -7.85 2.38
C ASP A 147 17.91 -7.12 1.08
N GLU A 148 19.19 -6.89 0.84
CA GLU A 148 19.73 -6.23 -0.36
C GLU A 148 19.38 -6.95 -1.67
N SER A 149 19.09 -8.25 -1.64
CA SER A 149 18.73 -9.03 -2.83
C SER A 149 17.24 -8.97 -3.22
N SER A 150 16.38 -8.48 -2.33
CA SER A 150 14.93 -8.38 -2.60
C SER A 150 14.57 -7.17 -3.48
N ILE A 151 13.31 -7.05 -3.89
CA ILE A 151 12.82 -5.86 -4.60
C ILE A 151 12.35 -4.73 -3.66
N LEU A 152 12.10 -5.03 -2.39
CA LEU A 152 11.43 -4.12 -1.46
C LEU A 152 12.40 -3.25 -0.66
N GLU A 153 11.91 -2.09 -0.25
CA GLU A 153 12.53 -1.18 0.71
C GLU A 153 11.45 -0.57 1.62
N ASN A 154 11.81 -0.15 2.83
CA ASN A 154 10.87 0.59 3.70
C ASN A 154 10.58 1.97 3.10
N LEU A 155 9.30 2.32 2.97
CA LEU A 155 8.92 3.66 2.53
C LEU A 155 8.86 4.61 3.73
N GLU A 156 10.00 5.22 4.01
CA GLU A 156 10.15 6.23 5.06
C GLU A 156 9.74 7.60 4.52
N ILE A 157 8.68 8.17 5.10
CA ILE A 157 8.19 9.51 4.75
C ILE A 157 8.47 10.43 5.93
N GLU A 158 9.49 11.26 5.78
CA GLU A 158 9.93 12.19 6.81
C GLU A 158 9.43 13.61 6.55
N HIS A 159 9.26 14.37 7.63
CA HIS A 159 8.98 15.79 7.53
C HIS A 159 10.14 16.50 6.83
N GLN A 160 9.82 17.32 5.83
CA GLN A 160 10.82 18.13 5.14
C GLN A 160 10.62 19.61 5.46
N PHE A 161 11.71 20.33 5.74
CA PHE A 161 11.64 21.75 6.09
C PHE A 161 10.89 22.58 5.05
N TYR A 162 10.96 22.25 3.76
CA TYR A 162 10.28 23.00 2.70
C TYR A 162 8.75 22.77 2.64
N PHE A 163 8.16 21.90 3.48
CA PHE A 163 6.70 21.66 3.45
C PHE A 163 5.86 22.92 3.75
N PHE A 164 6.41 23.92 4.46
CA PHE A 164 5.73 25.21 4.65
C PHE A 164 5.50 25.95 3.33
N ALA A 165 6.37 25.74 2.33
CA ALA A 165 6.29 26.41 1.03
C ALA A 165 5.26 25.76 0.09
N ILE A 166 4.86 24.50 0.36
CA ILE A 166 3.81 23.79 -0.38
C ILE A 166 2.45 24.32 0.10
N THR A 167 1.98 25.37 -0.56
CA THR A 167 0.70 26.04 -0.29
C THR A 167 -0.44 25.49 -1.14
N ASP A 168 -1.67 25.87 -0.82
CA ASP A 168 -2.84 25.54 -1.64
C ASP A 168 -2.72 26.02 -3.10
N THR A 169 -1.97 27.11 -3.33
CA THR A 169 -1.64 27.58 -4.68
C THR A 169 -0.82 26.55 -5.46
N ILE A 170 0.19 25.93 -4.83
CA ILE A 170 0.98 24.88 -5.47
C ILE A 170 0.13 23.63 -5.72
N ARG A 171 -0.78 23.30 -4.79
CA ARG A 171 -1.75 22.21 -4.98
C ARG A 171 -2.60 22.41 -6.24
N LYS A 172 -3.18 23.60 -6.39
CA LYS A 172 -4.07 23.96 -7.52
C LYS A 172 -3.37 23.94 -8.87
N ILE A 173 -2.06 24.23 -8.92
CA ILE A 173 -1.30 24.13 -10.18
C ILE A 173 -1.28 22.68 -10.68
N SER A 174 -1.30 21.71 -9.78
CA SER A 174 -1.09 20.31 -10.13
C SER A 174 -2.33 19.44 -10.04
N ASP A 175 -3.38 19.93 -9.36
CA ASP A 175 -4.73 19.40 -9.41
C ASP A 175 -5.72 20.55 -9.73
N PRO A 176 -5.72 21.07 -10.98
CA PRO A 176 -6.45 22.28 -11.35
C PRO A 176 -7.95 22.07 -11.59
N GLN A 177 -8.42 20.83 -11.68
CA GLN A 177 -9.75 20.51 -12.24
C GLN A 177 -10.93 20.71 -11.29
N ASP A 178 -10.70 21.01 -10.01
CA ASP A 178 -11.78 21.14 -9.03
C ASP A 178 -11.49 22.24 -7.98
N THR A 179 -11.65 23.50 -8.39
CA THR A 179 -11.83 24.68 -7.51
C THR A 179 -13.28 24.94 -7.19
#